data_AF-A0A931VNI5-F1
#
_entry.id   AF-A0A931VNI5-F1
#
_cell.length_a   1.000
_cell.length_b   1.000
_cell.length_c   1.000
_cell.angle_alpha   90.00
_cell.angle_beta   90.00
_cell.angle_gamma   90.00
#
_symmetry.space_group_name_H-M   'P 1'
#
loop_
_entity.id
_entity.type
_entity.pdbx_description
1 polymer ?
#
loop_
_entity_poly.entity_id
_entity_poly.type
_entity_poly.pdbx_seq_one_letter_code
_entity_poly.pdbx_strand_id
1 'polypeptide(L)'
;MTRARRTLLIVAALTAALTGCGKDNNKTDTSAAAKSAHAFVLTEWAITPPTTALKAGKVTITATNVGGETHELVIIRASDVAALPTASDGSVDEDKIAEVDKPGEIPVIAPGTTATTTLDLPVGNYVAICNLVDRMGGGSMGGGSMGGGSMGGGSMGGGSMGGHVHFRLGMSTRFTVS
;
A
#
# COMPACT_ATOMS: atom_id res chain seq x y z
N MET A 1 74.28 13.24 -31.41
CA MET A 1 73.68 12.34 -32.43
C MET A 1 72.18 12.31 -32.11
N THR A 2 71.19 12.73 -32.90
CA THR A 2 71.11 13.24 -34.28
C THR A 2 69.80 14.04 -34.39
N ARG A 3 69.95 15.29 -34.85
CA ARG A 3 69.09 16.17 -35.67
C ARG A 3 67.55 16.02 -35.70
N ALA A 4 66.96 17.17 -35.36
CA ALA A 4 65.72 17.78 -35.80
C ALA A 4 65.29 17.67 -37.29
N ARG A 5 64.03 18.11 -37.50
CA ARG A 5 63.39 18.74 -38.69
C ARG A 5 62.48 17.80 -39.51
N ARG A 6 61.37 18.18 -40.15
CA ARG A 6 60.49 19.37 -40.26
C ARG A 6 59.39 18.99 -41.30
N THR A 7 58.23 19.67 -41.28
CA THR A 7 57.30 19.92 -42.43
C THR A 7 56.31 18.79 -42.78
N LEU A 8 55.01 18.88 -42.45
CA LEU A 8 53.86 19.60 -43.07
C LEU A 8 53.17 18.82 -44.22
N LEU A 9 51.83 18.93 -44.28
CA LEU A 9 50.88 18.63 -45.39
C LEU A 9 50.33 17.18 -45.40
N ILE A 10 49.03 16.84 -45.49
CA ILE A 10 47.86 17.43 -46.19
C ILE A 10 46.55 16.80 -45.63
N VAL A 11 45.51 17.65 -45.48
CA VAL A 11 44.07 17.52 -45.82
C VAL A 11 43.43 16.11 -45.88
N ALA A 12 42.32 15.92 -45.15
CA ALA A 12 40.96 15.80 -45.71
C ALA A 12 40.01 15.13 -44.69
N ALA A 13 38.93 15.85 -44.36
CA ALA A 13 37.77 15.26 -43.72
C ALA A 13 37.15 14.20 -44.63
N LEU A 14 36.85 13.02 -44.09
CA LEU A 14 35.83 12.13 -44.63
C LEU A 14 35.05 11.53 -43.46
N THR A 15 33.84 12.06 -43.28
CA THR A 15 32.80 11.52 -42.41
C THR A 15 32.37 10.15 -42.94
N ALA A 16 32.73 9.08 -42.23
CA ALA A 16 32.14 7.76 -42.39
C ALA A 16 31.34 7.44 -41.11
N ALA A 17 30.03 7.66 -41.17
CA ALA A 17 29.10 7.17 -40.18
C ALA A 17 29.01 5.64 -40.32
N LEU A 18 29.57 4.90 -39.36
CA LEU A 18 29.28 3.48 -39.17
C LEU A 18 28.44 3.30 -37.91
N THR A 19 27.14 3.21 -38.13
CA THR A 19 26.18 2.55 -37.25
C THR A 19 26.61 1.09 -37.10
N GLY A 20 26.90 0.63 -35.88
CA GLY A 20 27.18 -0.78 -35.65
C GLY A 20 27.57 -1.15 -34.22
N CYS A 21 26.69 -1.91 -33.57
CA CYS A 21 26.87 -2.72 -32.35
C CYS A 21 26.74 -2.05 -30.96
N GLY A 22 25.54 -2.20 -30.41
CA GLY A 22 25.29 -2.36 -28.98
C GLY A 22 24.02 -3.21 -28.81
N LYS A 23 24.15 -4.54 -28.90
CA LYS A 23 23.04 -5.46 -28.59
C LYS A 23 22.97 -5.57 -27.07
N ASP A 24 22.48 -4.51 -26.43
CA ASP A 24 22.20 -4.48 -25.01
C ASP A 24 20.94 -5.32 -24.74
N ASN A 25 21.12 -6.63 -24.64
CA ASN A 25 20.12 -7.49 -24.02
C ASN A 25 20.27 -7.40 -22.49
N ASN A 26 20.26 -6.18 -21.95
CA ASN A 26 20.03 -5.98 -20.54
C ASN A 26 18.53 -5.88 -20.36
N LYS A 27 17.87 -7.05 -20.27
CA LYS A 27 16.54 -7.14 -19.68
C LYS A 27 16.71 -6.86 -18.19
N THR A 28 16.89 -5.58 -17.85
CA THR A 28 16.63 -5.07 -16.52
C THR A 28 15.12 -5.11 -16.31
N ASP A 29 14.62 -6.30 -15.97
CA ASP A 29 13.49 -6.42 -15.06
C ASP A 29 13.96 -5.98 -13.67
N THR A 30 14.34 -4.71 -13.57
CA THR A 30 14.57 -4.04 -12.29
C THR A 30 13.51 -2.98 -12.19
N SER A 31 12.25 -3.42 -12.08
CA SER A 31 11.29 -2.67 -11.28
C SER A 31 11.67 -2.88 -9.82
N ALA A 32 12.81 -2.32 -9.42
CA ALA A 32 13.00 -1.92 -8.05
C ALA A 32 11.99 -0.79 -7.85
N ALA A 33 10.79 -1.15 -7.43
CA ALA A 33 9.81 -0.21 -6.93
C ALA A 33 10.59 0.72 -5.99
N ALA A 34 10.71 1.99 -6.35
CA ALA A 34 11.26 2.97 -5.45
C ALA A 34 10.50 2.78 -4.13
N LYS A 35 11.20 2.34 -3.07
CA LYS A 35 10.60 2.18 -1.74
C LYS A 35 9.96 3.51 -1.44
N SER A 36 8.63 3.55 -1.54
CA SER A 36 7.88 4.78 -1.31
C SER A 36 8.18 5.17 0.13
N ALA A 37 8.64 6.40 0.34
CA ALA A 37 9.05 6.87 1.67
C ALA A 37 7.93 6.77 2.72
N HIS A 38 6.67 6.60 2.27
CA HIS A 38 5.46 6.47 3.06
C HIS A 38 4.76 5.10 2.83
N ALA A 39 5.54 4.03 2.67
CA ALA A 39 5.03 2.69 2.46
C ALA A 39 4.68 1.98 3.77
N PHE A 40 3.41 1.61 3.91
CA PHE A 40 2.92 0.62 4.86
C PHE A 40 3.08 -0.77 4.26
N VAL A 41 3.51 -1.74 5.08
CA VAL A 41 3.57 -3.15 4.70
C VAL A 41 2.52 -3.91 5.50
N LEU A 42 1.61 -4.58 4.80
CA LEU A 42 0.55 -5.39 5.37
C LEU A 42 0.95 -6.85 5.21
N THR A 43 0.95 -7.56 6.32
CA THR A 43 1.17 -9.01 6.43
C THR A 43 0.07 -9.59 7.29
N GLU A 44 -0.06 -10.91 7.31
CA GLU A 44 -0.97 -11.61 8.20
C GLU A 44 -0.85 -11.06 9.62
N TRP A 45 -1.93 -10.43 10.06
CA TRP A 45 -2.13 -9.97 11.44
C TRP A 45 -1.19 -8.83 11.88
N ALA A 46 -0.49 -8.17 10.95
CA ALA A 46 0.40 -7.07 11.29
C ALA A 46 0.44 -5.98 10.20
N ILE A 47 0.57 -4.74 10.65
CA ILE A 47 0.81 -3.58 9.80
C ILE A 47 2.13 -2.96 10.24
N THR A 48 3.08 -2.88 9.31
CA THR A 48 4.35 -2.17 9.54
C THR A 48 4.24 -0.76 8.96
N PRO A 49 4.31 0.29 9.78
CA PRO A 49 4.28 1.66 9.29
C PRO A 49 5.62 2.05 8.66
N PRO A 50 5.67 3.18 7.92
CA PRO A 50 6.93 3.74 7.43
C PRO A 50 7.91 4.01 8.59
N THR A 51 9.19 3.77 8.36
CA THR A 51 10.25 4.05 9.36
C THR A 51 10.48 5.54 9.58
N THR A 52 10.08 6.35 8.60
CA THR A 52 10.20 7.81 8.63
C THR A 52 8.84 8.40 9.01
N ALA A 53 8.84 9.34 9.95
CA ALA A 53 7.64 10.10 10.28
C ALA A 53 7.07 10.77 9.03
N LEU A 54 5.75 10.71 8.86
CA LEU A 54 5.06 11.37 7.77
C LEU A 54 5.04 12.88 8.01
N LYS A 55 5.22 13.67 6.95
CA LYS A 55 5.08 15.13 7.06
C LYS A 55 3.62 15.53 7.08
N ALA A 56 3.26 16.52 7.88
CA ALA A 56 1.89 17.04 7.85
C ALA A 56 1.51 17.67 6.50
N GLY A 57 0.22 17.59 6.16
CA GLY A 57 -0.37 18.09 4.92
C GLY A 57 -0.77 16.96 3.97
N LYS A 58 -0.74 17.22 2.66
CA LYS A 58 -1.09 16.22 1.64
C LYS A 58 0.02 15.18 1.50
N VAL A 59 -0.21 13.98 2.01
CA VAL A 59 0.72 12.84 1.97
C VAL A 59 0.17 11.76 1.06
N THR A 60 0.97 11.32 0.10
CA THR A 60 0.69 10.09 -0.64
C THR A 60 1.16 8.90 0.19
N ILE A 61 0.19 8.12 0.65
CA ILE A 61 0.36 6.87 1.37
C ILE A 61 0.41 5.74 0.36
N THR A 62 1.38 4.84 0.55
CA THR A 62 1.49 3.60 -0.21
C THR A 62 1.26 2.44 0.74
N ALA A 63 0.47 1.45 0.34
CA ALA A 63 0.25 0.23 1.11
C ALA A 63 0.52 -0.98 0.22
N THR A 64 1.42 -1.84 0.68
CA THR A 64 1.78 -3.09 -0.01
C THR A 64 1.35 -4.27 0.83
N ASN A 65 0.51 -5.12 0.27
CA ASN A 65 0.15 -6.39 0.88
C ASN A 65 1.16 -7.46 0.45
N VAL A 66 1.98 -7.93 1.39
CA VAL A 66 2.94 -9.03 1.18
C VAL A 66 2.48 -10.35 1.80
N GLY A 67 1.28 -10.35 2.39
CA GLY A 67 0.57 -11.54 2.85
C GLY A 67 -0.12 -12.32 1.73
N GLY A 68 -0.66 -13.47 2.08
CA GLY A 68 -1.55 -14.32 1.30
C GLY A 68 -3.04 -14.02 1.46
N GLU A 69 -3.46 -13.24 2.46
CA GLU A 69 -4.86 -12.81 2.64
C GLU A 69 -5.14 -11.39 2.09
N THR A 70 -6.40 -11.08 1.78
CA THR A 70 -6.79 -9.71 1.45
C THR A 70 -6.76 -8.82 2.69
N HIS A 71 -6.19 -7.62 2.58
CA HIS A 71 -6.08 -6.68 3.71
C HIS A 71 -6.55 -5.29 3.33
N GLU A 72 -6.87 -4.45 4.30
CA GLU A 72 -7.16 -3.04 4.05
C GLU A 72 -6.29 -2.15 4.95
N LEU A 73 -6.22 -0.87 4.63
CA LEU A 73 -5.53 0.11 5.45
C LEU A 73 -6.46 1.28 5.74
N VAL A 74 -7.05 1.31 6.92
CA VAL A 74 -7.82 2.46 7.43
C VAL A 74 -6.91 3.28 8.34
N ILE A 75 -6.84 4.60 8.09
CA ILE A 75 -6.06 5.53 8.91
C ILE A 75 -7.02 6.36 9.75
N ILE A 76 -6.83 6.31 11.06
CA ILE A 76 -7.68 6.99 12.05
C ILE A 76 -6.78 7.82 12.96
N ARG A 77 -7.17 9.06 13.23
CA ARG A 77 -6.55 9.89 14.27
C ARG A 77 -7.00 9.38 15.64
N ALA A 78 -6.06 8.84 16.39
CA ALA A 78 -6.28 8.38 17.75
C ALA A 78 -4.95 8.34 18.51
N SER A 79 -5.02 8.44 19.83
CA SER A 79 -3.83 8.30 20.68
C SER A 79 -3.33 6.85 20.73
N ASP A 80 -4.25 5.88 20.68
CA ASP A 80 -3.96 4.47 20.77
C ASP A 80 -5.08 3.65 20.09
N VAL A 81 -4.75 2.42 19.69
CA VAL A 81 -5.70 1.43 19.17
C VAL A 81 -6.82 1.16 20.18
N ALA A 82 -6.49 1.09 21.46
CA ALA A 82 -7.46 0.82 22.54
C ALA A 82 -8.49 1.94 22.75
N ALA A 83 -8.26 3.13 22.17
CA ALA A 83 -9.19 4.25 22.23
C ALA A 83 -10.28 4.16 21.15
N LEU A 84 -10.13 3.26 20.17
CA LEU A 84 -11.09 3.13 19.07
C LEU A 84 -12.38 2.47 19.57
N PRO A 85 -13.56 3.02 19.21
CA PRO A 85 -14.82 2.37 19.51
C PRO A 85 -14.90 1.04 18.75
N THR A 86 -15.39 -0.01 19.41
CA THR A 86 -15.59 -1.31 18.77
C THR A 86 -17.07 -1.66 18.72
N ALA A 87 -17.47 -2.31 17.63
CA ALA A 87 -18.79 -2.87 17.44
C ALA A 87 -18.93 -4.20 18.21
N SER A 88 -20.14 -4.75 18.25
CA SER A 88 -20.41 -5.99 19.00
C SER A 88 -19.72 -7.23 18.42
N ASP A 89 -19.33 -7.19 17.14
CA ASP A 89 -18.51 -8.22 16.48
C ASP A 89 -17.00 -8.04 16.74
N GLY A 90 -16.62 -6.92 17.37
CA GLY A 90 -15.25 -6.56 17.71
C GLY A 90 -14.44 -5.94 16.57
N SER A 91 -15.09 -5.59 15.45
CA SER A 91 -14.58 -4.61 14.49
C SER A 91 -14.55 -3.21 15.10
N VAL A 92 -13.78 -2.30 14.52
CA VAL A 92 -13.84 -0.88 14.84
C VAL A 92 -15.15 -0.31 14.29
N ASP A 93 -15.90 0.37 15.16
CA ASP A 93 -17.18 0.99 14.83
C ASP A 93 -16.90 2.37 14.20
N GLU A 94 -16.72 2.39 12.88
CA GLU A 94 -16.36 3.58 12.14
C GLU A 94 -17.44 4.66 12.16
N ASP A 95 -18.71 4.29 12.37
CA ASP A 95 -19.83 5.23 12.48
C ASP A 95 -19.76 6.08 13.77
N LYS A 96 -19.01 5.60 14.78
CA LYS A 96 -18.75 6.32 16.03
C LYS A 96 -17.49 7.19 15.97
N ILE A 97 -16.75 7.15 14.86
CA ILE A 97 -15.55 7.96 14.66
C ILE A 97 -15.95 9.20 13.87
N ALA A 98 -15.55 10.38 14.35
CA ALA A 98 -15.80 11.60 13.61
C ALA A 98 -15.08 11.55 12.26
N GLU A 99 -15.74 11.96 11.17
CA GLU A 99 -15.13 12.03 9.83
C GLU A 99 -13.84 12.87 9.81
N VAL A 100 -13.71 13.84 10.72
CA VAL A 100 -12.49 14.66 10.89
C VAL A 100 -11.30 13.84 11.39
N ASP A 101 -11.57 12.77 12.13
CA ASP A 101 -10.58 11.86 12.71
C ASP A 101 -10.38 10.63 11.81
N LYS A 102 -11.09 10.52 10.69
CA LYS A 102 -10.91 9.48 9.66
C LYS A 102 -10.43 10.14 8.36
N PRO A 103 -9.13 10.50 8.26
CA PRO A 103 -8.59 11.17 7.07
C PRO A 103 -8.73 10.36 5.78
N GLY A 104 -8.84 9.03 5.89
CA GLY A 104 -9.18 8.15 4.77
C GLY A 104 -8.61 6.75 4.91
N GLU A 105 -8.80 5.97 3.85
CA GLU A 105 -8.47 4.56 3.80
C GLU A 105 -8.01 4.13 2.39
N ILE A 106 -7.38 2.97 2.34
CA ILE A 106 -7.17 2.20 1.12
C ILE A 106 -8.02 0.93 1.28
N PRO A 107 -9.16 0.84 0.55
CA PRO A 107 -10.00 -0.35 0.62
C PRO A 107 -9.28 -1.51 -0.06
N VAL A 108 -9.45 -2.71 0.50
CA VAL A 108 -9.15 -4.03 -0.08
C VAL A 108 -7.94 -4.07 -1.03
N ILE A 109 -6.82 -4.49 -0.46
CA ILE A 109 -5.53 -4.72 -1.10
C ILE A 109 -5.35 -6.23 -1.26
N ALA A 110 -5.35 -6.70 -2.50
CA ALA A 110 -5.16 -8.11 -2.83
C ALA A 110 -3.74 -8.59 -2.48
N PRO A 111 -3.55 -9.90 -2.20
CA PRO A 111 -2.24 -10.49 -1.95
C PRO A 111 -1.21 -10.13 -3.04
N GLY A 112 -0.01 -9.72 -2.62
CA GLY A 112 1.09 -9.34 -3.52
C GLY A 112 0.89 -8.03 -4.29
N THR A 113 -0.17 -7.26 -4.00
CA THR A 113 -0.45 -6.00 -4.69
C THR A 113 -0.07 -4.77 -3.85
N THR A 114 0.02 -3.62 -4.52
CA THR A 114 0.29 -2.32 -3.91
C THR A 114 -0.75 -1.32 -4.36
N ALA A 115 -1.27 -0.54 -3.42
CA ALA A 115 -2.21 0.54 -3.66
C ALA A 115 -1.70 1.84 -3.05
N THR A 116 -2.16 2.97 -3.58
CA THR A 116 -1.77 4.30 -3.11
C THR A 116 -2.99 5.21 -2.98
N THR A 117 -2.95 6.10 -1.99
CA THR A 117 -3.96 7.15 -1.82
C THR A 117 -3.29 8.42 -1.31
N THR A 118 -3.87 9.59 -1.59
CA THR A 118 -3.39 10.87 -1.08
C THR A 118 -4.36 11.39 -0.05
N LEU A 119 -3.89 11.52 1.20
CA LEU A 119 -4.68 11.98 2.34
C LEU A 119 -4.14 13.32 2.84
N ASP A 120 -5.01 14.17 3.38
CA ASP A 120 -4.59 15.35 4.12
C ASP A 120 -4.45 14.99 5.60
N LEU A 121 -3.21 14.90 6.07
CA LEU A 121 -2.87 14.47 7.42
C LEU A 121 -2.31 15.65 8.22
N PRO A 122 -3.10 16.32 9.07
CA PRO A 122 -2.57 17.27 10.02
C PRO A 122 -1.62 16.61 11.02
N VAL A 123 -0.78 17.42 11.69
CA VAL A 123 0.11 16.95 12.76
C VAL A 123 -0.70 16.22 13.83
N GLY A 124 -0.23 15.04 14.25
CA GLY A 124 -0.93 14.25 15.26
C GLY A 124 -0.50 12.79 15.35
N ASN A 125 -1.18 12.07 16.24
CA ASN A 125 -1.04 10.63 16.40
C ASN A 125 -2.13 9.93 15.60
N TYR A 126 -1.74 8.85 14.93
CA TYR A 126 -2.62 8.07 14.08
C TYR A 126 -2.44 6.58 14.36
N VAL A 127 -3.52 5.86 14.09
CA VAL A 127 -3.58 4.41 14.12
C VAL A 127 -3.94 3.95 12.72
N ALA A 128 -3.17 3.02 12.20
CA ALA A 128 -3.51 2.26 11.00
C ALA A 128 -4.09 0.91 11.42
N ILE A 129 -5.23 0.53 10.86
CA ILE A 129 -5.90 -0.75 11.15
C ILE A 129 -6.33 -1.45 9.86
N CYS A 130 -6.53 -2.75 9.94
CA CYS A 130 -7.33 -3.52 8.99
C CYS A 130 -8.62 -3.94 9.71
N ASN A 131 -9.75 -3.37 9.34
CA ASN A 131 -11.07 -3.62 9.91
C ASN A 131 -11.88 -4.71 9.19
N LEU A 132 -11.31 -5.32 8.14
CA LEU A 132 -11.95 -6.43 7.41
C LEU A 132 -12.40 -7.55 8.36
N VAL A 133 -13.66 -7.96 8.16
CA VAL A 133 -14.29 -9.10 8.82
C VAL A 133 -14.37 -10.24 7.82
N ASP A 134 -13.53 -11.26 8.00
CA ASP A 134 -13.65 -12.48 7.18
C ASP A 134 -14.84 -13.30 7.69
N ARG A 135 -15.86 -13.47 6.84
CA ARG A 135 -17.03 -14.28 7.15
C ARG A 135 -16.82 -15.66 6.54
N MET A 136 -16.40 -16.63 7.37
CA MET A 136 -16.29 -18.03 6.94
C MET A 136 -17.60 -18.49 6.27
N GLY A 137 -17.57 -18.63 4.95
CA GLY A 137 -18.69 -19.09 4.12
C GLY A 137 -19.06 -18.21 2.93
N GLY A 138 -18.48 -17.03 2.75
CA GLY A 138 -18.68 -16.21 1.56
C GLY A 138 -17.48 -15.30 1.35
N GLY A 139 -16.71 -15.57 0.30
CA GLY A 139 -15.46 -14.86 0.02
C GLY A 139 -15.61 -13.35 0.10
N SER A 140 -14.56 -12.69 0.58
CA SER A 140 -14.38 -11.24 0.73
C SER A 140 -15.24 -10.43 -0.24
N MET A 141 -16.43 -10.04 0.19
CA MET A 141 -17.16 -8.95 -0.47
C MET A 141 -16.60 -7.64 0.07
N GLY A 142 -15.43 -7.30 -0.47
CA GLY A 142 -14.96 -5.93 -0.49
C GLY A 142 -16.03 -5.01 -1.06
N GLY A 143 -16.21 -3.85 -0.43
CA GLY A 143 -17.23 -2.87 -0.77
C GLY A 143 -17.32 -2.61 -2.27
N GLY A 144 -18.51 -2.79 -2.84
CA GLY A 144 -18.75 -2.49 -4.24
C GLY A 144 -20.06 -3.05 -4.78
N SER A 145 -21.06 -2.19 -4.84
CA SER A 145 -22.21 -2.23 -5.76
C SER A 145 -23.32 -3.26 -5.49
N MET A 146 -24.50 -2.73 -5.17
CA MET A 146 -25.77 -3.44 -5.24
C MET A 146 -26.02 -3.96 -6.67
N GLY A 147 -25.92 -5.27 -6.86
CA GLY A 147 -26.35 -5.98 -8.06
C GLY A 147 -27.37 -7.04 -7.68
N GLY A 148 -28.66 -6.76 -7.92
CA GLY A 148 -29.77 -7.65 -7.61
C GLY A 148 -29.64 -9.03 -8.27
N GLY A 149 -29.95 -10.08 -7.51
CA GLY A 149 -29.94 -11.45 -7.98
C GLY A 149 -30.54 -12.40 -6.95
N SER A 150 -31.87 -12.50 -6.95
CA SER A 150 -32.66 -13.53 -6.28
C SER A 150 -32.13 -14.94 -6.55
N MET A 151 -31.69 -15.70 -5.54
CA MET A 151 -31.84 -17.17 -5.30
C MET A 151 -31.32 -17.44 -3.87
N GLY A 152 -31.83 -18.29 -2.98
CA GLY A 152 -32.88 -19.30 -2.93
C GLY A 152 -32.84 -19.87 -1.49
N GLY A 153 -33.99 -20.32 -0.99
CA GLY A 153 -34.20 -20.66 0.42
C GLY A 153 -33.30 -21.77 0.99
N GLY A 154 -33.00 -21.64 2.29
CA GLY A 154 -32.34 -22.66 3.10
C GLY A 154 -32.29 -22.25 4.56
N SER A 155 -33.26 -22.72 5.34
CA SER A 155 -33.26 -22.67 6.80
C SER A 155 -32.14 -23.55 7.35
N MET A 156 -31.09 -22.94 7.92
CA MET A 156 -30.19 -23.54 8.92
C MET A 156 -29.82 -22.41 9.88
N GLY A 157 -30.26 -22.43 11.13
CA GLY A 157 -29.71 -23.29 12.17
C GLY A 157 -28.72 -22.46 12.99
N GLY A 158 -29.14 -22.03 14.18
CA GLY A 158 -28.38 -21.16 15.08
C GLY A 158 -27.00 -21.74 15.44
N GLY A 159 -25.99 -20.90 15.34
CA GLY A 159 -24.62 -21.14 15.77
C GLY A 159 -23.82 -19.91 15.41
N SER A 160 -23.14 -19.33 16.40
CA SER A 160 -22.22 -18.21 16.25
C SER A 160 -21.16 -18.53 15.19
N MET A 161 -21.43 -18.21 13.92
CA MET A 161 -20.44 -18.28 12.83
C MET A 161 -19.54 -17.05 12.98
N GLY A 162 -18.62 -17.13 13.94
CA GLY A 162 -17.68 -16.07 14.26
C GLY A 162 -16.78 -15.82 13.07
N GLY A 163 -17.06 -14.74 12.35
CA GLY A 163 -16.08 -14.18 11.43
C GLY A 163 -14.86 -13.71 12.22
N HIS A 164 -13.68 -13.83 11.62
CA HIS A 164 -12.45 -13.33 12.23
C HIS A 164 -12.22 -11.90 11.76
N VAL A 165 -12.23 -10.95 12.70
CA VAL A 165 -11.89 -9.56 12.42
C VAL A 165 -10.38 -9.42 12.44
N HIS A 166 -9.79 -8.95 11.34
CA HIS A 166 -8.33 -8.79 11.22
C HIS A 166 -7.77 -7.87 12.31
N PHE A 167 -8.51 -6.82 12.68
CA PHE A 167 -8.21 -5.93 13.79
C PHE A 167 -8.01 -6.68 15.12
N ARG A 168 -8.91 -7.61 15.47
CA ARG A 168 -8.81 -8.39 16.71
C ARG A 168 -7.67 -9.38 16.71
N LEU A 169 -7.16 -9.73 15.54
CA LEU A 169 -5.97 -10.56 15.38
C LEU A 169 -4.68 -9.76 15.54
N GLY A 170 -4.77 -8.46 15.83
CA GLY A 170 -3.63 -7.59 16.09
C GLY A 170 -3.21 -6.76 14.89
N MET A 171 -4.00 -6.75 13.81
CA MET A 171 -3.69 -6.02 12.58
C MET A 171 -3.93 -4.52 12.73
N SER A 172 -3.13 -3.90 13.59
CA SER A 172 -3.14 -2.49 13.89
C SER A 172 -1.74 -2.00 14.25
N THR A 173 -1.46 -0.73 13.99
CA THR A 173 -0.19 -0.10 14.37
C THR A 173 -0.37 1.39 14.59
N ARG A 174 0.49 1.98 15.42
CA ARG A 174 0.52 3.42 15.66
C ARG A 174 1.63 4.08 14.85
N PHE A 175 1.37 5.29 14.38
CA PHE A 175 2.38 6.14 13.75
C PHE A 175 2.08 7.61 14.02
N THR A 176 3.05 8.46 13.75
CA THR A 176 2.94 9.91 13.97
C THR A 176 3.14 10.68 12.68
N VAL A 177 2.48 11.83 12.60
CA VAL A 177 2.63 12.82 11.54
C VAL A 177 3.16 14.11 12.17
N SER A 178 4.26 14.64 11.63
CA SER A 178 5.00 15.80 12.18
C SER A 178 5.31 16.85 11.13
#